data_AF-A0ABD3FDA9-F1
#
_entry.id   AF-A0ABD3FDA9-F1
#
_cell.length_a   1.000
_cell.length_b   1.000
_cell.length_c   1.000
_cell.angle_alpha   90.00
_cell.angle_beta   90.00
_cell.angle_gamma   90.00
#
_symmetry.space_group_name_H-M   'P 1'
#
loop_
_entity.id
_entity.type
_entity.pdbx_description
1 polymer ?
#
loop_
_entity_poly.entity_id
_entity_poly.type
_entity_poly.pdbx_seq_one_letter_code
_entity_poly.pdbx_strand_id
1 'polypeptide(L)'
;MHSWYDGRSVPVPVMNIYIGDVADVRDSGYGNRYKVDLIVRAIDKAYAELISMRLKEGFEVSEGGLVMRTFVHVHNTKVFRQCIEWKQKDTDKKWKDYYEMVSAVD
;
A
#
# COMPACT_ATOMS: atom_id res chain seq x y z
N MET A 1 -1.12 -23.07 -4.99
CA MET A 1 -1.00 -21.66 -5.43
C MET A 1 -0.31 -20.85 -4.32
N HIS A 2 0.99 -21.07 -4.11
CA HIS A 2 1.73 -20.60 -2.91
C HIS A 2 2.97 -19.75 -3.23
N SER A 3 3.12 -19.24 -4.46
CA SER A 3 4.41 -18.74 -4.95
C SER A 3 4.35 -17.37 -5.65
N TRP A 4 3.32 -16.54 -5.44
CA TRP A 4 3.17 -15.32 -6.26
C TRP A 4 2.86 -14.01 -5.54
N TYR A 5 3.22 -13.93 -4.25
CA TYR A 5 3.44 -12.64 -3.62
C TYR A 5 4.57 -12.79 -2.61
N ASP A 6 5.77 -12.82 -3.17
CA ASP A 6 6.96 -13.04 -2.40
C ASP A 6 7.48 -11.69 -1.90
N GLY A 7 6.62 -10.99 -1.16
CA GLY A 7 7.03 -9.87 -0.30
C GLY A 7 8.01 -10.31 0.82
N ARG A 8 8.38 -11.60 0.84
CA ARG A 8 9.44 -12.20 1.63
C ARG A 8 10.71 -12.54 0.82
N SER A 9 10.66 -12.61 -0.52
CA SER A 9 11.85 -12.80 -1.38
C SER A 9 12.60 -11.51 -1.69
N VAL A 10 11.97 -10.36 -1.47
CA VAL A 10 12.58 -9.05 -1.69
C VAL A 10 13.11 -8.51 -0.36
N PRO A 11 14.35 -7.99 -0.33
CA PRO A 11 14.97 -7.50 0.90
C PRO A 11 14.25 -6.27 1.47
N VAL A 12 13.46 -5.58 0.64
CA VAL A 12 12.75 -4.34 0.96
C VAL A 12 11.33 -4.36 0.39
N PRO A 13 10.36 -3.67 1.02
CA PRO A 13 8.99 -3.61 0.51
C PRO A 13 8.91 -2.92 -0.86
N VAL A 14 8.18 -3.52 -1.80
CA VAL A 14 8.04 -3.06 -3.20
C VAL A 14 6.97 -1.99 -3.43
N MET A 15 6.35 -1.52 -2.35
CA MET A 15 5.36 -0.47 -2.41
C MET A 15 5.21 0.26 -1.08
N ASN A 16 4.69 1.48 -1.16
CA ASN A 16 4.18 2.24 -0.03
C ASN A 16 2.67 2.43 -0.16
N ILE A 17 1.99 2.51 0.97
CA ILE A 17 0.55 2.74 1.04
C ILE A 17 0.32 4.01 1.84
N TYR A 18 -0.49 4.93 1.31
CA TYR A 18 -0.89 6.17 1.95
C TYR A 18 -2.41 6.22 2.08
N ILE A 19 -2.87 6.94 3.10
CA ILE A 19 -4.30 7.23 3.27
C ILE A 19 -4.63 8.46 2.46
N GLY A 20 -5.64 8.34 1.61
CA GLY A 20 -6.29 9.47 0.94
C GLY A 20 -7.48 9.95 1.76
N ASP A 21 -8.59 10.18 1.08
CA ASP A 21 -9.80 10.68 1.72
C ASP A 21 -10.49 9.61 2.58
N VAL A 22 -11.13 10.06 3.64
CA VAL A 22 -11.93 9.22 4.53
C VAL A 22 -13.36 9.74 4.46
N ALA A 23 -14.29 8.87 4.11
CA ALA A 23 -15.69 9.26 4.05
C ALA A 23 -16.19 9.67 5.45
N ASP A 24 -16.93 10.78 5.53
CA ASP A 24 -17.52 11.26 6.78
C ASP A 24 -18.67 10.38 7.27
N VAL A 25 -19.33 9.70 6.33
CA VAL A 25 -20.48 8.84 6.58
C VAL A 25 -20.12 7.39 6.32
N ARG A 26 -20.70 6.50 7.14
CA ARG A 26 -20.53 5.06 6.98
C ARG A 26 -21.42 4.53 5.87
N ASP A 27 -20.89 3.58 5.13
CA ASP A 27 -21.62 2.90 4.07
C ASP A 27 -22.41 1.72 4.64
N SER A 28 -23.75 1.82 4.55
CA SER A 28 -24.68 0.77 5.01
C SER A 28 -24.64 -0.48 4.14
N GLY A 29 -24.29 -0.35 2.86
CA GLY A 29 -24.09 -1.47 1.93
C GLY A 29 -22.83 -2.29 2.24
N TYR A 30 -21.89 -1.73 3.00
CA TYR A 30 -20.64 -2.40 3.39
C TYR A 30 -20.53 -2.59 4.91
N GLY A 31 -21.64 -2.98 5.54
CA GLY A 31 -21.66 -3.38 6.95
C GLY A 31 -21.44 -2.22 7.92
N ASN A 32 -21.90 -1.02 7.55
CA ASN A 32 -21.80 0.20 8.34
C ASN A 32 -20.35 0.55 8.69
N ARG A 33 -19.50 0.59 7.66
CA ARG A 33 -18.06 0.88 7.73
C ARG A 33 -17.75 2.18 6.99
N TYR A 34 -16.69 2.86 7.41
CA TYR A 34 -16.18 4.02 6.68
C TYR A 34 -15.40 3.56 5.45
N LYS A 35 -15.69 4.16 4.30
CA LYS A 35 -14.82 4.06 3.13
C LYS A 35 -13.58 4.91 3.36
N VAL A 36 -12.41 4.33 3.13
CA VAL A 36 -11.11 5.01 3.20
C VAL A 36 -10.41 4.77 1.89
N ASP A 37 -10.10 5.85 1.18
CA ASP A 37 -9.31 5.80 -0.02
C ASP A 37 -7.85 5.56 0.32
N LEU A 38 -7.20 4.73 -0.49
CA LEU A 38 -5.81 4.35 -0.36
C LEU A 38 -5.07 4.74 -1.63
N ILE A 39 -3.87 5.24 -1.45
CA ILE A 39 -2.92 5.52 -2.53
C ILE A 39 -1.79 4.52 -2.38
N VAL A 40 -1.68 3.59 -3.32
CA VAL A 40 -0.62 2.59 -3.38
C VAL A 40 0.43 3.07 -4.38
N ARG A 41 1.67 3.23 -3.93
CA ARG A 41 2.80 3.64 -4.78
C ARG A 41 3.78 2.50 -4.92
N ALA A 42 3.92 1.98 -6.13
CA ALA A 42 4.92 0.97 -6.45
C ALA A 42 6.32 1.59 -6.61
N ILE A 43 7.35 0.76 -6.42
CA ILE A 43 8.75 1.19 -6.60
C ILE A 43 9.16 1.30 -8.07
N ASP A 44 8.55 0.50 -8.94
CA ASP A 44 8.75 0.52 -10.39
C ASP A 44 7.50 0.00 -11.12
N LYS A 45 7.54 0.04 -12.46
CA LYS A 45 6.41 -0.35 -13.32
C LYS A 45 6.11 -1.85 -13.26
N ALA A 46 7.12 -2.71 -13.15
CA ALA A 46 6.92 -4.15 -13.12
C ALA A 46 6.15 -4.55 -11.84
N TYR A 47 6.54 -3.99 -10.69
CA TYR A 47 5.78 -4.19 -9.47
C TYR A 47 4.42 -3.51 -9.50
N ALA A 48 4.29 -2.34 -10.15
CA ALA A 48 2.98 -1.70 -10.29
C ALA A 48 1.97 -2.58 -11.04
N GLU A 49 2.40 -3.24 -12.12
CA GLU A 49 1.57 -4.21 -12.85
C GLU A 49 1.16 -5.39 -11.97
N LEU A 50 2.12 -5.98 -11.25
CA LEU A 50 1.85 -7.12 -10.34
C LEU A 50 0.89 -6.75 -9.21
N ILE A 51 1.06 -5.56 -8.62
CA ILE A 51 0.17 -5.06 -7.57
C ILE A 51 -1.23 -4.82 -8.13
N SER A 52 -1.33 -4.20 -9.30
CA SER A 52 -2.60 -3.87 -9.96
C SER A 52 -3.47 -5.11 -10.20
N MET A 53 -2.85 -6.24 -10.56
CA MET A 53 -3.56 -7.53 -10.71
C MET A 53 -4.20 -8.06 -9.41
N ARG A 54 -3.86 -7.49 -8.25
CA ARG A 54 -4.37 -7.90 -6.93
C ARG A 54 -5.31 -6.87 -6.30
N LEU A 55 -5.45 -5.69 -6.89
CA LEU A 55 -6.34 -4.67 -6.38
C LEU A 55 -7.79 -5.04 -6.69
N LYS A 56 -8.70 -4.58 -5.82
CA LYS A 56 -10.14 -4.76 -6.03
C LYS A 56 -10.58 -3.99 -7.27
N GLU A 57 -11.55 -4.53 -7.99
CA GLU A 57 -12.22 -3.84 -9.10
C GLU A 57 -12.62 -2.40 -8.73
N GLY A 58 -12.44 -1.47 -9.67
CA GLY A 58 -12.68 -0.04 -9.47
C GLY A 58 -11.49 0.75 -8.92
N PHE A 59 -10.28 0.17 -8.93
CA PHE A 59 -9.06 0.94 -8.70
C PHE A 59 -8.68 1.74 -9.94
N GLU A 60 -8.06 2.90 -9.73
CA GLU A 60 -7.55 3.76 -10.79
C GLU A 60 -6.03 3.74 -10.80
N VAL A 61 -5.43 3.94 -11.97
CA VAL A 61 -3.97 4.06 -12.13
C VAL A 61 -3.65 5.46 -12.62
N SER A 62 -2.66 6.10 -12.01
CA SER A 62 -2.20 7.43 -12.42
C SER A 62 -1.54 7.41 -13.78
N GLU A 63 -1.44 8.59 -14.38
CA GLU A 63 -0.49 8.83 -15.46
C GLU A 63 0.92 8.45 -14.99
N GLY A 64 1.65 7.66 -15.79
CA GLY A 64 2.95 7.08 -15.42
C GLY A 64 2.92 5.67 -14.82
N GLY A 65 1.74 5.18 -14.40
CA GLY A 65 1.54 3.76 -14.06
C GLY A 65 2.10 3.30 -12.71
N LEU A 66 2.59 4.21 -11.86
CA LEU A 66 3.24 3.86 -10.58
C LEU A 66 2.36 4.06 -9.34
N VAL A 67 1.28 4.83 -9.49
CA VAL A 67 0.38 5.15 -8.38
C VAL A 67 -0.99 4.59 -8.70
N MET A 68 -1.53 3.80 -7.78
CA MET A 68 -2.85 3.22 -7.87
C MET A 68 -3.73 3.75 -6.74
N ARG A 69 -4.93 4.22 -7.07
CA ARG A 69 -5.94 4.64 -6.11
C ARG A 69 -6.96 3.54 -5.94
N THR A 70 -7.22 3.13 -4.70
CA THR A 70 -8.22 2.12 -4.36
C THR A 70 -8.89 2.52 -3.05
N PHE A 71 -9.72 1.66 -2.48
CA PHE A 71 -10.39 1.93 -1.22
C PHE A 71 -10.63 0.67 -0.41
N VAL A 72 -10.77 0.86 0.90
CA VAL A 72 -11.16 -0.19 1.84
C VAL A 72 -12.31 0.30 2.72
N HIS A 73 -13.03 -0.65 3.31
CA HIS A 73 -14.07 -0.36 4.29
C HIS A 73 -13.63 -0.78 5.68
N VAL A 74 -13.56 0.16 6.61
CA VAL A 74 -13.05 -0.06 7.98
C VAL A 74 -14.04 0.39 9.04
N HIS A 75 -14.06 -0.29 10.18
CA HIS A 75 -14.90 0.11 11.31
C HIS A 75 -14.31 1.27 12.12
N ASN A 76 -12.99 1.33 12.23
CA ASN A 76 -12.29 2.32 13.04
C ASN A 76 -11.18 2.97 12.22
N THR A 77 -11.46 4.15 11.68
CA THR A 77 -10.54 4.92 10.84
C THR A 77 -9.31 5.39 11.59
N LYS A 78 -9.42 5.66 12.91
CA LYS A 78 -8.30 6.08 13.75
C LYS A 78 -7.27 4.97 13.92
N VAL A 79 -7.72 3.76 14.30
CA VAL A 79 -6.83 2.60 14.44
C VAL A 79 -6.24 2.23 13.10
N PHE A 80 -7.06 2.21 12.04
CA PHE A 80 -6.58 1.94 10.69
C PHE A 80 -5.47 2.93 10.28
N ARG A 81 -5.66 4.23 10.56
CA ARG A 81 -4.63 5.25 10.28
C ARG A 81 -3.32 4.98 11.01
N GLN A 82 -3.40 4.68 12.31
CA GLN A 82 -2.22 4.33 13.09
C GLN A 82 -1.47 3.11 12.53
N CYS A 83 -2.21 2.09 12.06
CA CYS A 83 -1.60 0.91 11.44
C CYS A 83 -0.86 1.26 10.13
N ILE A 84 -1.46 2.09 9.26
CA ILE A 84 -0.81 2.51 8.01
C ILE A 84 0.43 3.37 8.30
N GLU A 85 0.33 4.33 9.22
CA GLU A 85 1.47 5.16 9.63
C GLU A 85 2.61 4.31 10.21
N TRP A 86 2.30 3.32 11.04
CA TRP A 86 3.30 2.38 11.56
C TRP A 86 3.95 1.57 10.43
N LYS A 87 3.15 1.12 9.46
CA LYS A 87 3.65 0.35 8.32
C LYS A 87 4.54 1.18 7.40
N GLN A 88 4.23 2.46 7.21
CA GLN A 88 5.07 3.40 6.47
C GLN A 88 6.43 3.55 7.15
N LYS A 89 6.45 3.80 8.47
CA LYS A 89 7.71 3.92 9.24
C LYS A 89 8.55 2.65 9.19
N ASP A 90 7.93 1.46 9.28
CA ASP A 90 8.61 0.17 9.10
C ASP A 90 9.24 0.04 7.70
N THR A 91 8.52 0.50 6.67
CA THR A 91 8.98 0.44 5.28
C THR A 91 10.15 1.40 5.04
N ASP A 92 10.02 2.64 5.49
CA ASP A 92 11.09 3.66 5.39
C ASP A 92 12.36 3.19 6.11
N LYS A 93 12.21 2.60 7.30
CA LYS A 93 13.34 2.02 8.03
C LYS A 93 14.03 0.92 7.22
N LYS A 94 13.28 -0.03 6.67
CA LYS A 94 13.86 -1.14 5.87
C LYS A 94 14.61 -0.64 4.65
N TRP A 95 14.07 0.37 3.96
CA TRP A 95 14.76 0.99 2.83
C TRP A 95 16.03 1.70 3.26
N LYS A 96 16.00 2.44 4.37
CA LYS A 96 17.19 3.07 4.93
C LYS A 96 18.27 2.04 5.29
N ASP A 97 17.90 1.02 6.05
CA ASP A 97 18.81 -0.05 6.47
C ASP A 97 19.44 -0.76 5.25
N TYR A 98 18.65 -0.99 4.18
CA TYR A 98 19.14 -1.58 2.94
C TYR A 98 20.18 -0.71 2.23
N TYR A 99 19.92 0.59 2.08
CA TYR A 99 20.88 1.50 1.43
C TYR A 99 22.17 1.68 2.25
N GLU A 100 22.06 1.73 3.59
CA GLU A 100 23.23 1.78 4.47
C GLU A 100 24.08 0.51 4.36
N MET A 101 23.45 -0.66 4.27
CA MET A 101 24.15 -1.94 4.06
C MET A 101 24.83 -2.00 2.69
N VAL A 102 24.12 -1.65 1.61
CA VAL A 102 24.69 -1.68 0.25
C VAL A 102 25.87 -0.72 0.14
N SER A 103 25.75 0.49 0.67
CA SER A 103 26.82 1.50 0.66
C SER A 103 28.05 1.10 1.49
N ALA A 104 27.95 0.14 2.41
CA ALA A 104 29.07 -0.33 3.22
C ALA A 104 29.85 -1.48 2.57
N VAL A 105 29.34 -2.04 1.47
CA VAL A 105 29.94 -3.17 0.72
C VAL A 105 30.66 -2.68 -0.55
N ASP A 106 30.36 -1.45 -0.99
CA ASP A 106 31.07 -0.70 -2.04
C ASP A 106 32.31 0.04 -1.50
#